data_AF-A0A431V1P9-F1
#
_entry.id   AF-A0A431V1P9-F1
#
_cell.length_a   1.000
_cell.length_b   1.000
_cell.length_c   1.000
_cell.angle_alpha   90.00
_cell.angle_beta   90.00
_cell.angle_gamma   90.00
#
_symmetry.space_group_name_H-M   'P 1'
#
loop_
_entity.id
_entity.type
_entity.pdbx_description
1 polymer ?
#
loop_
_entity_poly.entity_id
_entity_poly.type
_entity_poly.pdbx_seq_one_letter_code
_entity_poly.pdbx_strand_id
1 'polypeptide(L)'
;MPRRSPMTLARRPLAALGLALMLGGCQSLTSPPVTADPMAGAPPITQGLDAQGLSSLLVAELAGQRGDYRRATRGYLETAERYGDATLAERAALAARFDEDPELLEEAAHRWQALAPESDAPARLLASLAVQRGDWAAALDQWLSVVDRGGQAELLDFVEGTLEAGADPLPLLARLRRHLAETTTAPPDAELATALLEAAAGEYRAARRRLERLAARAPELPALWRIRAVVALDSESAQRAKAAARRGLALAPGDPRLMLLTAQAEIRLGNLVAAEASTDALLEDHGDTSELRLALARLYLEEGHPRPARRLLLPLIGGDATPPLVFLLLGSIAEEEGEVDNALLYYRQVPEGERFLISRIRAARMLVDNDRLLDARTFLRIERLRHEAAAPELVSLEVQLLDEAGARDQADALLVRSIAQYPDATQLRYQRAMRAYEDGDLVAMETHLRAIIERDPDNANALNALGYTLADENLADRLDEARSLIERAHRLAPDNPAILDSLGWVYYRQGDPEAALPWLERAWAAMPDQEVAAHLIEVLWQLGKRERARDLLETAQQRFAPRPAIEALRDRLPALTP
;
A
#
# COMPACT_ATOMS: atom_id res chain seq x y z
N MET A 1 -20.17 -43.76 26.32
CA MET A 1 -20.24 -44.89 27.29
C MET A 1 -21.00 -46.04 26.63
N PRO A 2 -20.69 -47.33 26.87
CA PRO A 2 -19.54 -47.83 27.63
C PRO A 2 -18.87 -49.13 27.10
N ARG A 3 -17.63 -49.36 27.59
CA ARG A 3 -17.03 -50.66 28.01
C ARG A 3 -16.60 -51.64 26.89
N ARG A 4 -15.49 -52.37 26.96
CA ARG A 4 -14.54 -52.71 28.05
C ARG A 4 -13.34 -53.46 27.43
N SER A 5 -12.12 -53.11 27.84
CA SER A 5 -10.96 -54.02 27.94
C SER A 5 -11.21 -55.10 29.04
N PRO A 6 -10.30 -56.02 29.44
CA PRO A 6 -8.90 -56.26 29.04
C PRO A 6 -8.44 -57.77 29.07
N MET A 7 -7.12 -57.98 29.04
CA MET A 7 -6.32 -58.94 29.84
C MET A 7 -5.85 -60.30 29.26
N THR A 8 -4.52 -60.34 29.03
CA THR A 8 -3.50 -61.28 29.58
C THR A 8 -3.78 -62.79 29.61
N LEU A 9 -2.85 -63.63 29.12
CA LEU A 9 -1.70 -64.18 29.86
C LEU A 9 -1.00 -65.30 29.05
N ALA A 10 0.30 -65.44 29.31
CA ALA A 10 1.22 -66.43 28.78
C ALA A 10 0.89 -67.89 29.15
N ARG A 11 1.38 -68.85 28.35
CA ARG A 11 2.17 -70.03 28.79
C ARG A 11 2.50 -70.98 27.62
N ARG A 12 3.81 -71.17 27.36
CA ARG A 12 4.43 -72.42 26.85
C ARG A 12 4.27 -73.53 27.92
N PRO A 13 4.37 -74.86 27.67
CA PRO A 13 5.51 -75.55 27.02
C PRO A 13 5.17 -76.92 26.34
N LEU A 14 6.22 -77.75 26.13
CA LEU A 14 6.31 -79.14 25.60
C LEU A 14 6.76 -79.19 24.12
N ALA A 15 8.01 -79.46 23.72
CA ALA A 15 9.07 -80.39 24.12
C ALA A 15 8.86 -81.85 23.65
N ALA A 16 9.97 -82.42 23.14
CA ALA A 16 10.26 -83.83 22.78
C ALA A 16 9.80 -84.28 21.36
N LEU A 17 10.56 -85.02 20.54
CA LEU A 17 11.81 -85.76 20.73
C LEU A 17 12.33 -86.24 19.34
N GLY A 18 13.65 -86.26 19.15
CA GLY A 18 14.33 -87.39 18.50
C GLY A 18 15.62 -87.05 17.75
N LEU A 19 16.77 -87.13 18.45
CA LEU A 19 17.80 -88.19 18.32
C LEU A 19 18.65 -88.05 17.02
N ALA A 20 19.80 -87.37 17.02
CA ALA A 20 21.11 -87.67 17.64
C ALA A 20 21.92 -88.79 16.93
N LEU A 21 23.26 -88.57 16.91
CA LEU A 21 24.40 -89.45 16.55
C LEU A 21 25.00 -89.17 15.16
N MET A 22 26.31 -88.92 14.94
CA MET A 22 27.50 -88.85 15.80
C MET A 22 28.66 -88.16 15.04
N LEU A 23 29.46 -87.40 15.80
CA LEU A 23 30.93 -87.29 15.84
C LEU A 23 31.78 -87.14 14.57
N GLY A 24 32.63 -86.10 14.60
CA GLY A 24 34.06 -86.25 14.27
C GLY A 24 34.70 -85.04 13.58
N GLY A 25 35.68 -84.40 14.21
CA GLY A 25 36.74 -83.66 13.50
C GLY A 25 36.99 -82.24 13.98
N CYS A 26 38.15 -82.04 14.60
CA CYS A 26 38.72 -80.79 15.09
C CYS A 26 38.95 -79.73 13.99
N GLN A 27 38.90 -78.44 14.35
CA GLN A 27 40.08 -77.53 14.43
C GLN A 27 39.67 -76.05 14.33
N SER A 28 40.28 -75.28 15.22
CA SER A 28 40.42 -73.83 15.22
C SER A 28 40.90 -73.28 13.88
N LEU A 29 40.12 -72.36 13.29
CA LEU A 29 40.60 -71.42 12.28
C LEU A 29 40.16 -70.01 12.67
N THR A 30 41.12 -69.27 13.21
CA THR A 30 41.13 -67.82 13.29
C THR A 30 40.89 -67.27 11.88
N SER A 31 39.78 -66.56 11.67
CA SER A 31 39.56 -65.87 10.39
C SER A 31 40.59 -64.75 10.24
N PRO A 32 41.25 -64.61 9.08
CA PRO A 32 42.16 -63.48 8.83
C PRO A 32 41.35 -62.17 8.81
N PRO A 33 42.01 -61.02 9.05
CA PRO A 33 41.33 -59.72 8.98
C PRO A 33 40.70 -59.56 7.60
N VAL A 34 39.47 -59.05 7.57
CA VAL A 34 38.76 -58.70 6.34
C VAL A 34 39.70 -57.88 5.48
N THR A 35 39.97 -58.47 4.32
CA THR A 35 40.74 -57.98 3.20
C THR A 35 40.39 -56.54 2.85
N ALA A 36 41.44 -55.76 2.56
CA ALA A 36 41.37 -54.41 2.00
C ALA A 36 40.26 -54.30 0.94
N ASP A 37 39.49 -53.20 1.03
CA ASP A 37 38.44 -52.87 0.08
C ASP A 37 39.01 -52.94 -1.35
N PRO A 38 38.53 -53.86 -2.22
CA PRO A 38 39.03 -54.01 -3.59
C PRO A 38 38.80 -52.75 -4.43
N MET A 39 37.99 -51.80 -3.96
CA MET A 39 37.76 -50.50 -4.60
C MET A 39 38.72 -49.40 -4.13
N ALA A 40 39.50 -49.62 -3.05
CA ALA A 40 40.43 -48.61 -2.54
C ALA A 40 41.54 -48.21 -3.53
N GLY A 41 41.81 -49.03 -4.55
CA GLY A 41 42.76 -48.75 -5.62
C GLY A 41 42.14 -48.69 -7.02
N ALA A 42 40.81 -48.62 -7.14
CA ALA A 42 40.15 -48.52 -8.43
C ALA A 42 40.51 -47.18 -9.11
N PRO A 43 40.77 -47.17 -10.44
CA PRO A 43 41.03 -45.93 -11.14
C PRO A 43 39.80 -45.00 -11.03
N PRO A 44 40.01 -43.68 -10.89
CA PRO A 44 38.91 -42.73 -10.78
C PRO A 44 38.02 -42.80 -12.02
N ILE A 45 36.71 -42.62 -11.81
CA ILE A 45 35.76 -42.48 -12.91
C ILE A 45 36.09 -41.15 -13.61
N THR A 46 36.48 -41.22 -14.88
CA THR A 46 36.89 -40.05 -15.69
C THR A 46 35.82 -39.58 -16.66
N GLN A 47 34.72 -40.34 -16.82
CA GLN A 47 33.56 -39.99 -17.63
C GLN A 47 32.27 -40.50 -16.96
N GLY A 48 31.21 -39.68 -16.96
CA GLY A 48 29.96 -40.00 -16.28
C GLY A 48 29.95 -39.63 -14.79
N LEU A 49 28.96 -40.15 -14.05
CA LEU A 49 28.82 -39.89 -12.62
C LEU A 49 29.78 -40.76 -11.81
N ASP A 50 30.57 -40.13 -10.94
CA ASP A 50 31.34 -40.85 -9.92
C ASP A 50 30.44 -41.22 -8.73
N ALA A 51 30.97 -42.01 -7.79
CA ALA A 51 30.20 -42.50 -6.64
C ALA A 51 29.59 -41.36 -5.80
N GLN A 52 30.28 -40.23 -5.68
CA GLN A 52 29.78 -39.08 -4.93
C GLN A 52 28.66 -38.37 -5.70
N GLY A 53 28.87 -38.09 -7.00
CA GLY A 53 27.85 -37.46 -7.84
C GLY A 53 26.58 -38.28 -7.97
N LEU A 54 26.70 -39.59 -8.14
CA LEU A 54 25.54 -40.50 -8.17
C LEU A 54 24.79 -40.49 -6.83
N SER A 55 25.52 -40.53 -5.71
CA SER A 55 24.92 -40.46 -4.37
C SER A 55 24.19 -39.14 -4.15
N SER A 56 24.82 -38.00 -4.45
CA SER A 56 24.22 -36.67 -4.30
C SER A 56 22.95 -36.52 -5.15
N LEU A 57 22.97 -36.99 -6.41
CA LEU A 57 21.80 -36.93 -7.28
C LEU A 57 20.63 -37.81 -6.79
N LEU A 58 20.93 -39.04 -6.33
CA LEU A 58 19.90 -39.92 -5.76
C LEU A 58 19.28 -39.36 -4.49
N VAL A 59 20.10 -38.75 -3.61
CA VAL A 59 19.61 -38.06 -2.41
C VAL A 59 18.72 -36.88 -2.80
N ALA A 60 19.12 -36.09 -3.79
CA ALA A 60 18.34 -34.96 -4.29
C ALA A 60 16.97 -35.41 -4.82
N GLU A 61 16.94 -36.47 -5.63
CA GLU A 61 15.71 -37.01 -6.21
C GLU A 61 14.74 -37.55 -5.15
N LEU A 62 15.25 -38.33 -4.20
CA LEU A 62 14.45 -38.87 -3.10
C LEU A 62 13.95 -37.77 -2.16
N ALA A 63 14.73 -36.70 -1.95
CA ALA A 63 14.31 -35.55 -1.16
C ALA A 63 13.15 -34.81 -1.86
N GLY A 64 13.27 -34.53 -3.16
CA GLY A 64 12.23 -33.88 -3.95
C GLY A 64 10.92 -34.67 -3.96
N GLN A 65 10.98 -35.99 -4.14
CA GLN A 65 9.80 -36.87 -4.07
C GLN A 65 9.11 -36.88 -2.70
N ARG A 66 9.83 -36.52 -1.63
CA ARG A 66 9.31 -36.43 -0.26
C ARG A 66 8.88 -35.00 0.13
N GLY A 67 8.98 -34.04 -0.80
CA GLY A 67 8.67 -32.63 -0.56
C GLY A 67 9.77 -31.85 0.16
N ASP A 68 10.97 -32.41 0.34
CA ASP A 68 12.12 -31.68 0.88
C ASP A 68 12.86 -30.97 -0.27
N TYR A 69 12.24 -29.89 -0.76
CA TYR A 69 12.70 -29.15 -1.93
C TYR A 69 14.01 -28.40 -1.69
N ARG A 70 14.27 -27.94 -0.46
CA ARG A 70 15.54 -27.30 -0.08
C ARG A 70 16.71 -28.26 -0.27
N ARG A 71 16.60 -29.48 0.26
CA ARG A 71 17.64 -30.51 0.13
C ARG A 71 17.78 -30.99 -1.31
N ALA A 72 16.67 -31.15 -2.02
CA ALA A 72 16.67 -31.49 -3.43
C ALA A 72 17.44 -30.45 -4.25
N THR A 73 17.12 -29.17 -4.08
CA THR A 73 17.77 -28.05 -4.77
C THR A 73 19.27 -28.03 -4.54
N ARG A 74 19.73 -28.12 -3.29
CA ARG A 74 21.16 -28.12 -2.97
C ARG A 74 21.90 -29.29 -3.62
N GLY A 75 21.31 -30.48 -3.59
CA GLY A 75 21.91 -31.65 -4.22
C GLY A 75 21.96 -31.54 -5.75
N TYR A 76 20.93 -30.96 -6.38
CA TYR A 76 20.96 -30.66 -7.81
C TYR A 76 21.99 -29.59 -8.16
N LEU A 77 22.13 -28.52 -7.35
CA LEU A 77 23.13 -27.47 -7.55
C LEU A 77 24.56 -28.00 -7.43
N GLU A 78 24.87 -28.75 -6.37
CA GLU A 78 26.19 -29.38 -6.18
C GLU A 78 26.56 -30.25 -7.39
N THR A 79 25.59 -31.03 -7.88
CA THR A 79 25.80 -31.93 -9.02
C THR A 79 25.94 -31.14 -10.33
N ALA A 80 25.13 -30.10 -10.54
CA ALA A 80 25.25 -29.18 -11.67
C ALA A 80 26.58 -28.41 -11.66
N GLU A 81 27.11 -28.11 -10.47
CA GLU A 81 28.42 -27.47 -10.33
C GLU A 81 29.54 -28.40 -10.78
N ARG A 82 29.54 -29.62 -10.24
CA ARG A 82 30.55 -30.64 -10.50
C ARG A 82 30.64 -31.06 -11.96
N TYR A 83 29.50 -31.21 -12.62
CA TYR A 83 29.44 -31.76 -13.97
C TYR A 83 29.15 -30.73 -15.06
N GLY A 84 28.83 -29.49 -14.70
CA GLY A 84 28.51 -28.44 -15.67
C GLY A 84 27.23 -28.71 -16.47
N ASP A 85 26.27 -29.43 -15.87
CA ASP A 85 25.04 -29.85 -16.56
C ASP A 85 23.90 -28.85 -16.33
N ALA A 86 23.43 -28.23 -17.41
CA ALA A 86 22.36 -27.23 -17.36
C ALA A 86 21.00 -27.80 -16.94
N THR A 87 20.69 -29.06 -17.27
CA THR A 87 19.41 -29.69 -16.92
C THR A 87 19.31 -29.94 -15.41
N LEU A 88 20.44 -30.18 -14.74
CA LEU A 88 20.49 -30.27 -13.29
C LEU A 88 20.29 -28.89 -12.63
N ALA A 89 20.86 -27.83 -13.20
CA ALA A 89 20.61 -26.47 -12.71
C ALA A 89 19.14 -26.04 -12.93
N GLU A 90 18.54 -26.42 -14.06
CA GLU A 90 17.10 -26.25 -14.29
C GLU A 90 16.26 -27.01 -13.24
N ARG A 91 16.56 -28.28 -12.97
CA ARG A 91 15.89 -29.05 -11.91
C ARG A 91 16.05 -28.41 -10.54
N ALA A 92 17.23 -27.86 -10.24
CA ALA A 92 17.45 -27.10 -9.01
C ALA A 92 16.51 -25.89 -8.92
N ALA A 93 16.42 -25.08 -9.98
CA ALA A 93 15.53 -23.92 -10.01
C ALA A 93 14.05 -24.33 -9.89
N LEU A 94 13.63 -25.41 -10.55
CA LEU A 94 12.27 -25.93 -10.45
C LEU A 94 11.93 -26.42 -9.04
N ALA A 95 12.85 -27.11 -8.36
CA ALA A 95 12.66 -27.53 -6.97
C ALA A 95 12.60 -26.32 -6.04
N ALA A 96 13.51 -25.34 -6.21
CA ALA A 96 13.60 -24.16 -5.36
C ALA A 96 12.33 -23.30 -5.37
N ARG A 97 11.55 -23.32 -6.46
CA ARG A 97 10.25 -22.62 -6.56
C ARG A 97 9.20 -23.08 -5.53
N PHE A 98 9.37 -24.27 -4.97
CA PHE A 98 8.46 -24.84 -3.97
C PHE A 98 9.03 -24.77 -2.55
N ASP A 99 10.18 -24.12 -2.36
CA ASP A 99 10.74 -23.78 -1.05
C ASP A 99 10.48 -22.31 -0.72
N GLU A 100 10.46 -21.95 0.56
CA GLU A 100 10.30 -20.55 1.01
C GLU A 100 11.64 -19.80 1.05
N ASP A 101 12.59 -20.15 0.17
CA ASP A 101 13.94 -19.60 0.12
C ASP A 101 14.22 -18.90 -1.23
N PRO A 102 13.97 -17.58 -1.32
CA PRO A 102 14.17 -16.83 -2.56
C PRO A 102 15.65 -16.71 -2.94
N GLU A 103 16.58 -16.74 -1.98
CA GLU A 103 18.02 -16.67 -2.24
C GLU A 103 18.50 -17.94 -2.94
N LEU A 104 18.04 -19.11 -2.46
CA LEU A 104 18.37 -20.39 -3.05
C LEU A 104 17.78 -20.55 -4.46
N LEU A 105 16.58 -20.01 -4.70
CA LEU A 105 15.98 -19.97 -6.04
C LEU A 105 16.78 -19.07 -7.00
N GLU A 106 17.24 -17.92 -6.53
CA GLU A 106 18.06 -17.01 -7.31
C GLU A 106 19.44 -17.61 -7.63
N GLU A 107 20.08 -18.26 -6.65
CA GLU A 107 21.34 -18.99 -6.85
C GLU A 107 21.18 -20.06 -7.95
N ALA A 108 20.11 -20.86 -7.88
CA ALA A 108 19.81 -21.87 -8.87
C ALA A 108 19.54 -21.28 -10.26
N ALA A 109 18.82 -20.16 -10.33
CA ALA A 109 18.54 -19.46 -11.58
C ALA A 109 19.81 -18.87 -12.22
N HIS A 110 20.72 -18.29 -11.43
CA HIS A 110 22.01 -17.82 -11.92
C HIS A 110 22.89 -18.98 -12.41
N ARG A 111 22.91 -20.10 -11.68
CA ARG A 111 23.66 -21.29 -12.13
C ARG A 111 23.10 -21.82 -13.45
N TRP A 112 21.77 -21.84 -13.59
CA TRP A 112 21.12 -22.23 -14.82
C TRP A 112 21.46 -21.28 -15.97
N GLN A 113 21.42 -19.97 -15.74
CA GLN A 113 21.83 -18.96 -16.74
C GLN A 113 23.29 -19.13 -17.19
N ALA A 114 24.20 -19.43 -16.26
CA ALA A 114 25.61 -19.62 -16.56
C ALA A 114 25.88 -20.89 -17.38
N LEU A 115 25.10 -21.95 -17.17
CA LEU A 115 25.28 -23.24 -17.87
C LEU A 115 24.47 -23.36 -19.17
N ALA A 116 23.38 -22.60 -19.31
CA ALA A 116 22.57 -22.51 -20.53
C ALA A 116 22.39 -21.04 -20.95
N PRO A 117 23.47 -20.38 -21.41
CA PRO A 117 23.43 -18.97 -21.83
C PRO A 117 22.53 -18.70 -23.04
N GLU A 118 22.07 -19.73 -23.74
CA GLU A 118 21.08 -19.67 -24.83
C GLU A 118 19.62 -19.75 -24.34
N SER A 119 19.37 -20.13 -23.09
CA SER A 119 18.01 -20.30 -22.55
C SER A 119 17.43 -18.97 -22.05
N ASP A 120 16.19 -18.67 -22.43
CA ASP A 120 15.46 -17.49 -21.95
C ASP A 120 14.85 -17.68 -20.55
N ALA A 121 14.55 -18.92 -20.18
CA ALA A 121 13.86 -19.26 -18.94
C ALA A 121 14.54 -18.72 -17.66
N PRO A 122 15.87 -18.85 -17.45
CA PRO A 122 16.51 -18.33 -16.25
C PRO A 122 16.47 -16.80 -16.20
N ALA A 123 16.61 -16.10 -17.34
CA ALA A 123 16.50 -14.64 -17.38
C ALA A 123 15.09 -14.16 -17.00
N ARG A 124 14.04 -14.83 -17.50
CA ARG A 124 12.64 -14.53 -17.13
C ARG A 124 12.40 -14.74 -15.62
N LEU A 125 12.94 -15.82 -15.06
CA LEU A 125 12.84 -16.11 -13.63
C LEU A 125 13.57 -15.03 -12.79
N LEU A 126 14.82 -14.72 -13.13
CA LEU A 126 15.60 -13.67 -12.46
C LEU A 126 14.91 -12.30 -12.57
N ALA A 127 14.33 -11.97 -13.73
CA ALA A 127 13.56 -10.74 -13.89
C ALA A 127 12.36 -10.68 -12.95
N SER A 128 11.62 -11.79 -12.81
CA SER A 128 10.47 -11.88 -11.90
C SER A 128 10.87 -11.73 -10.42
N LEU A 129 12.00 -12.31 -10.02
CA LEU A 129 12.53 -12.18 -8.65
C LEU A 129 12.99 -10.75 -8.36
N ALA A 130 13.64 -10.10 -9.34
CA ALA A 130 14.02 -8.70 -9.24
C ALA A 130 12.80 -7.79 -9.10
N VAL A 131 11.73 -8.02 -9.88
CA VAL A 131 10.43 -7.33 -9.73
C VAL A 131 9.85 -7.49 -8.33
N GLN A 132 9.85 -8.70 -7.76
CA GLN A 132 9.33 -8.95 -6.40
C GLN A 132 10.11 -8.18 -5.32
N ARG A 133 11.40 -7.92 -5.54
CA ARG A 133 12.23 -7.11 -4.65
C ARG A 133 12.13 -5.60 -4.90
N GLY A 134 11.39 -5.18 -5.93
CA GLY A 134 11.33 -3.79 -6.38
C GLY A 134 12.61 -3.32 -7.10
N ASP A 135 13.48 -4.24 -7.53
CA ASP A 135 14.67 -3.93 -8.32
C ASP A 135 14.33 -3.95 -9.82
N TRP A 136 13.68 -2.88 -10.27
CA TRP A 136 13.25 -2.70 -11.65
C TRP A 136 14.42 -2.66 -12.64
N ALA A 137 15.58 -2.17 -12.20
CA ALA A 137 16.76 -2.03 -13.04
C ALA A 137 17.37 -3.42 -13.35
N ALA A 138 17.54 -4.25 -12.33
CA ALA A 138 18.02 -5.62 -12.52
C ALA A 138 17.03 -6.44 -13.36
N ALA A 139 15.72 -6.26 -13.16
CA ALA A 139 14.71 -6.92 -13.98
C ALA A 139 14.81 -6.52 -15.45
N LEU A 140 14.98 -5.22 -15.74
CA LEU A 140 15.17 -4.72 -17.09
C LEU A 140 16.44 -5.28 -17.74
N ASP A 141 17.54 -5.38 -16.99
CA ASP A 141 18.79 -5.95 -17.50
C ASP A 141 18.64 -7.42 -17.93
N GLN A 142 17.85 -8.20 -17.19
CA GLN A 142 17.55 -9.58 -17.57
C GLN A 142 16.73 -9.64 -18.87
N TRP A 143 15.72 -8.78 -19.03
CA TRP A 143 14.95 -8.71 -20.27
C TRP A 143 15.78 -8.24 -21.47
N LEU A 144 16.69 -7.28 -21.27
CA LEU A 144 17.58 -6.81 -22.34
C LEU A 144 18.57 -7.91 -22.76
N SER A 145 19.03 -8.73 -21.83
CA SER A 145 19.84 -9.93 -22.14
C SER A 145 19.09 -10.94 -23.01
N VAL A 146 17.77 -11.10 -22.82
CA VAL A 146 16.91 -11.91 -23.71
C VAL A 146 16.88 -11.29 -25.11
N VAL A 147 16.70 -9.96 -25.21
CA VAL A 147 16.69 -9.23 -26.48
C VAL A 147 18.01 -9.37 -27.23
N ASP A 148 19.14 -9.19 -26.56
CA ASP A 148 20.48 -9.23 -27.17
C ASP A 148 20.78 -10.61 -27.81
N ARG A 149 20.16 -11.67 -27.29
CA ARG A 149 20.27 -13.03 -27.83
C ARG A 149 19.26 -13.35 -28.93
N GLY A 150 18.38 -12.41 -29.26
CA GLY A 150 17.29 -12.61 -30.23
C GLY A 150 16.11 -13.43 -29.67
N GLY A 151 16.01 -13.57 -28.35
CA GLY A 151 14.90 -14.22 -27.68
C GLY A 151 13.62 -13.37 -27.69
N GLN A 152 12.49 -13.99 -27.34
CA GLN A 152 11.23 -13.26 -27.19
C GLN A 152 11.17 -12.64 -25.80
N ALA A 153 11.52 -11.35 -25.70
CA ALA A 153 11.33 -10.55 -24.50
C ALA A 153 9.93 -9.94 -24.48
N GLU A 154 9.41 -9.71 -23.26
CA GLU A 154 8.10 -9.10 -23.00
C GLU A 154 8.33 -7.71 -22.39
N LEU A 155 9.16 -6.86 -23.03
CA LEU A 155 9.59 -5.58 -22.47
C LEU A 155 8.43 -4.60 -22.32
N LEU A 156 7.49 -4.60 -23.26
CA LEU A 156 6.33 -3.72 -23.16
C LEU A 156 5.45 -4.07 -21.96
N ASP A 157 5.13 -5.35 -21.77
CA ASP A 157 4.33 -5.82 -20.64
C ASP A 157 5.06 -5.60 -19.31
N PHE A 158 6.38 -5.83 -19.28
CA PHE A 158 7.22 -5.49 -18.13
C PHE A 158 7.11 -4.01 -17.77
N VAL A 159 7.31 -3.10 -18.75
CA VAL A 159 7.25 -1.65 -18.51
C VAL A 159 5.85 -1.20 -18.09
N GLU A 160 4.79 -1.79 -18.64
CA GLU A 160 3.42 -1.51 -18.18
C GLU A 160 3.25 -1.86 -16.71
N GLY A 161 3.66 -3.07 -16.31
CA GLY A 161 3.59 -3.50 -14.93
C GLY A 161 4.45 -2.65 -13.97
N THR A 162 5.63 -2.20 -14.40
CA THR A 162 6.47 -1.34 -13.54
C THR A 162 5.89 0.05 -13.34
N LEU A 163 5.29 0.64 -14.37
CA LEU A 163 4.61 1.94 -14.26
C LEU A 163 3.35 1.85 -13.40
N GLU A 164 2.56 0.78 -13.54
CA GLU A 164 1.41 0.52 -12.67
C GLU A 164 1.82 0.36 -11.20
N ALA A 165 3.00 -0.22 -10.93
CA ALA A 165 3.57 -0.32 -9.59
C ALA A 165 4.19 1.00 -9.06
N GLY A 166 4.17 2.09 -9.83
CA GLY A 166 4.66 3.40 -9.42
C GLY A 166 6.19 3.56 -9.45
N ALA A 167 6.90 2.77 -10.25
CA ALA A 167 8.35 2.90 -10.42
C ALA A 167 8.75 4.22 -11.09
N ASP A 168 9.91 4.77 -10.72
CA ASP A 168 10.49 5.94 -11.42
C ASP A 168 10.86 5.56 -12.87
N PRO A 169 10.29 6.23 -13.89
CA PRO A 169 10.57 5.91 -15.29
C PRO A 169 11.99 6.30 -15.74
N LEU A 170 12.66 7.26 -15.07
CA LEU A 170 13.91 7.86 -15.59
C LEU A 170 15.09 6.88 -15.66
N PRO A 171 15.39 6.06 -14.63
CA PRO A 171 16.48 5.08 -14.70
C PRO A 171 16.25 4.03 -15.78
N LEU A 172 15.02 3.52 -15.90
CA LEU A 172 14.62 2.53 -16.90
C LEU A 172 14.73 3.12 -18.32
N LEU A 173 14.28 4.36 -18.49
CA LEU A 173 14.36 5.07 -19.76
C LEU A 173 15.81 5.28 -20.20
N ALA A 174 16.68 5.71 -19.29
CA ALA A 174 18.11 5.90 -19.57
C ALA A 174 18.77 4.59 -20.00
N ARG A 175 18.42 3.48 -19.33
CA ARG A 175 18.97 2.15 -19.64
C ARG A 175 18.50 1.63 -21.00
N LEU A 176 17.21 1.73 -21.32
CA LEU A 176 16.66 1.32 -22.62
C LEU A 176 17.20 2.17 -23.77
N ARG A 177 17.33 3.49 -23.58
CA ARG A 177 17.94 4.39 -24.59
C ARG A 177 19.36 4.00 -24.93
N ARG A 178 20.16 3.63 -23.92
CA ARG A 178 21.54 3.16 -24.12
C ARG A 178 21.56 1.88 -24.95
N HIS A 179 20.77 0.88 -24.55
CA HIS A 179 20.66 -0.37 -25.29
C HIS A 179 20.25 -0.13 -26.76
N LEU A 180 19.21 0.66 -26.99
CA LEU A 180 18.76 0.99 -28.35
C LEU A 180 19.78 1.77 -29.20
N ALA A 181 20.72 2.47 -28.58
CA ALA A 181 21.81 3.15 -29.29
C ALA A 181 22.95 2.20 -29.69
N GLU A 182 23.08 1.09 -28.96
CA GLU A 182 24.09 0.04 -29.19
C GLU A 182 23.59 -1.02 -30.19
N THR A 183 22.26 -1.21 -30.30
CA THR A 183 21.66 -2.17 -31.23
C THR A 183 21.56 -1.63 -32.66
N THR A 184 21.95 -2.43 -33.67
CA THR A 184 21.84 -2.04 -35.09
C THR A 184 20.40 -2.07 -35.61
N THR A 185 19.58 -3.02 -35.14
CA THR A 185 18.14 -3.10 -35.46
C THR A 185 17.35 -3.24 -34.16
N ALA A 186 16.68 -2.17 -33.75
CA ALA A 186 15.85 -2.18 -32.55
C ALA A 186 14.60 -3.05 -32.76
N PRO A 187 14.30 -4.00 -31.85
CA PRO A 187 13.04 -4.74 -31.92
C PRO A 187 11.86 -3.80 -31.64
N PRO A 188 10.72 -3.97 -32.32
CA PRO A 188 9.53 -3.13 -32.10
C PRO A 188 9.12 -3.04 -30.63
N ASP A 189 9.19 -4.14 -29.90
CA ASP A 189 8.82 -4.22 -28.48
C ASP A 189 9.63 -3.27 -27.59
N ALA A 190 10.96 -3.23 -27.75
CA ALA A 190 11.82 -2.30 -27.03
C ALA A 190 11.57 -0.83 -27.41
N GLU A 191 11.23 -0.55 -28.68
CA GLU A 191 10.85 0.79 -29.11
C GLU A 191 9.50 1.24 -28.50
N LEU A 192 8.53 0.33 -28.37
CA LEU A 192 7.25 0.60 -27.72
C LEU A 192 7.41 0.84 -26.22
N ALA A 193 8.15 -0.04 -25.54
CA ALA A 193 8.48 0.08 -24.12
C ALA A 193 9.20 1.42 -23.83
N THR A 194 10.16 1.80 -24.69
CA THR A 194 10.85 3.09 -24.57
C THR A 194 9.90 4.27 -24.80
N ALA A 195 8.99 4.20 -25.78
CA ALA A 195 8.03 5.26 -26.01
C ALA A 195 7.08 5.47 -24.83
N LEU A 196 6.69 4.39 -24.16
CA LEU A 196 5.84 4.44 -22.98
C LEU A 196 6.57 5.10 -21.80
N LEU A 197 7.84 4.74 -21.54
CA LEU A 197 8.68 5.42 -20.54
C LEU A 197 8.95 6.89 -20.89
N GLU A 198 9.14 7.21 -22.18
CA GLU A 198 9.28 8.60 -22.63
C GLU A 198 8.02 9.41 -22.28
N ALA A 199 6.82 8.84 -22.45
CA ALA A 199 5.58 9.51 -22.07
C ALA A 199 5.42 9.64 -20.55
N ALA A 200 5.72 8.59 -19.79
CA ALA A 200 5.70 8.62 -18.32
C ALA A 200 6.68 9.66 -17.74
N ALA A 201 7.82 9.89 -18.40
CA ALA A 201 8.78 10.93 -18.06
C ALA A 201 8.37 12.35 -18.55
N GLY A 202 7.18 12.52 -19.16
CA GLY A 202 6.71 13.78 -19.74
C GLY A 202 7.34 14.15 -21.08
N GLU A 203 8.17 13.28 -21.67
CA GLU A 203 8.85 13.49 -22.95
C GLU A 203 7.96 13.10 -24.17
N TYR A 204 6.70 13.57 -24.20
CA TYR A 204 5.71 13.21 -25.23
C TYR A 204 6.18 13.45 -26.69
N ARG A 205 7.02 14.47 -26.91
CA ARG A 205 7.58 14.74 -28.25
C ARG A 205 8.57 13.66 -28.69
N ALA A 206 9.35 13.10 -27.77
CA ALA A 206 10.27 12.01 -28.07
C ALA A 206 9.49 10.73 -28.36
N ALA A 207 8.55 10.38 -27.47
CA ALA A 207 7.66 9.24 -27.62
C ALA A 207 6.96 9.26 -28.99
N ARG A 208 6.34 10.39 -29.35
CA ARG A 208 5.65 10.54 -30.63
C ARG A 208 6.56 10.33 -31.84
N ARG A 209 7.76 10.92 -31.85
CA ARG A 209 8.72 10.74 -32.96
C ARG A 209 9.16 9.29 -33.10
N ARG A 210 9.38 8.59 -31.97
CA ARG A 210 9.72 7.17 -31.96
C ARG A 210 8.62 6.33 -32.58
N LEU A 211 7.38 6.53 -32.11
CA LEU A 211 6.22 5.83 -32.62
C LEU A 211 5.91 6.16 -34.08
N GLU A 212 6.23 7.36 -34.57
CA GLU A 212 6.12 7.72 -36.00
C GLU A 212 7.12 6.95 -36.86
N ARG A 213 8.38 6.82 -36.41
CA ARG A 213 9.38 6.01 -37.12
C ARG A 213 9.07 4.53 -37.09
N LEU A 214 8.51 4.02 -36.00
CA LEU A 214 8.06 2.63 -35.92
C LEU A 214 6.86 2.38 -36.83
N ALA A 215 5.88 3.31 -36.86
CA ALA A 215 4.73 3.22 -37.76
C ALA A 215 5.09 3.20 -39.25
N ALA A 216 6.20 3.84 -39.65
CA ALA A 216 6.68 3.78 -41.03
C ALA A 216 7.22 2.40 -41.44
N ARG A 217 7.63 1.56 -40.48
CA ARG A 217 8.26 0.26 -40.71
C ARG A 217 7.37 -0.94 -40.37
N ALA A 218 6.52 -0.78 -39.35
CA ALA A 218 5.65 -1.84 -38.83
C ALA A 218 4.23 -1.32 -38.53
N PRO A 219 3.51 -0.78 -39.53
CA PRO A 219 2.15 -0.21 -39.37
C PRO A 219 1.07 -1.25 -39.01
N GLU A 220 1.36 -2.54 -39.14
CA GLU A 220 0.47 -3.67 -38.85
C GLU A 220 0.43 -4.08 -37.38
N LEU A 221 1.33 -3.56 -36.53
CA LEU A 221 1.39 -3.91 -35.11
C LEU A 221 0.26 -3.24 -34.31
N PRO A 222 -0.68 -3.99 -33.67
CA PRO A 222 -1.73 -3.38 -32.86
C PRO A 222 -1.18 -2.61 -31.64
N ALA A 223 -0.16 -3.16 -30.98
CA ALA A 223 0.48 -2.55 -29.80
C ALA A 223 1.07 -1.16 -30.11
N LEU A 224 1.57 -0.93 -31.32
CA LEU A 224 2.01 0.40 -31.76
C LEU A 224 0.89 1.42 -31.69
N TRP A 225 -0.28 1.08 -32.22
CA TRP A 225 -1.41 1.99 -32.25
C TRP A 225 -2.02 2.20 -30.86
N ARG A 226 -1.97 1.16 -30.01
CA ARG A 226 -2.33 1.26 -28.58
C ARG A 226 -1.45 2.27 -27.85
N ILE A 227 -0.12 2.13 -27.93
CA ILE A 227 0.81 3.08 -27.28
C ILE A 227 0.70 4.47 -27.89
N ARG A 228 0.50 4.60 -29.20
CA ARG A 228 0.20 5.92 -29.81
C ARG A 228 -1.07 6.55 -29.24
N ALA A 229 -2.09 5.76 -28.91
CA ALA A 229 -3.31 6.25 -28.30
C ALA A 229 -3.09 6.70 -26.85
N VAL A 230 -2.38 5.90 -26.04
CA VAL A 230 -1.99 6.27 -24.66
C VAL A 230 -1.22 7.60 -24.66
N VAL A 231 -0.13 7.68 -25.42
CA VAL A 231 0.71 8.91 -25.50
C VAL A 231 -0.10 10.12 -25.97
N ALA A 232 -1.08 9.92 -26.85
CA ALA A 232 -1.93 11.00 -27.34
C ALA A 232 -3.00 11.46 -26.33
N LEU A 233 -3.50 10.57 -25.47
CA LEU A 233 -4.38 10.94 -24.36
C LEU A 233 -3.60 11.80 -23.35
N ASP A 234 -2.42 11.36 -22.95
CA ASP A 234 -1.61 12.05 -21.94
C ASP A 234 -1.07 13.41 -22.41
N SER A 235 -0.88 13.58 -23.73
CA SER A 235 -0.44 14.83 -24.35
C SER A 235 -1.58 15.73 -24.86
N GLU A 236 -2.79 15.56 -24.30
CA GLU A 236 -4.02 16.36 -24.53
C GLU A 236 -4.58 16.35 -25.97
N SER A 237 -4.23 15.36 -26.79
CA SER A 237 -4.77 15.26 -28.15
C SER A 237 -5.74 14.09 -28.29
N ALA A 238 -6.92 14.23 -27.69
CA ALA A 238 -7.97 13.20 -27.72
C ALA A 238 -8.39 12.79 -29.15
N GLN A 239 -8.33 13.71 -30.12
CA GLN A 239 -8.55 13.36 -31.54
C GLN A 239 -7.50 12.40 -32.09
N ARG A 240 -6.22 12.61 -31.77
CA ARG A 240 -5.15 11.71 -32.20
C ARG A 240 -5.23 10.37 -31.47
N ALA A 241 -5.60 10.39 -30.19
CA ALA A 241 -5.82 9.19 -29.42
C ALA A 241 -6.91 8.32 -30.05
N LYS A 242 -8.07 8.91 -30.34
CA LYS A 242 -9.17 8.27 -31.05
C LYS A 242 -8.74 7.68 -32.39
N ALA A 243 -8.00 8.45 -33.20
CA ALA A 243 -7.54 7.98 -34.51
C ALA A 243 -6.57 6.78 -34.38
N ALA A 244 -5.65 6.83 -33.42
CA ALA A 244 -4.72 5.74 -33.14
C ALA A 244 -5.45 4.51 -32.60
N ALA A 245 -6.31 4.67 -31.60
CA ALA A 245 -7.07 3.57 -31.00
C ALA A 245 -7.95 2.86 -32.03
N ARG A 246 -8.68 3.60 -32.88
CA ARG A 246 -9.47 3.04 -33.99
C ARG A 246 -8.62 2.29 -35.01
N ARG A 247 -7.42 2.80 -35.31
CA ARG A 247 -6.50 2.11 -36.22
C ARG A 247 -5.99 0.80 -35.60
N GLY A 248 -5.69 0.80 -34.30
CA GLY A 248 -5.34 -0.42 -33.57
C GLY A 248 -6.48 -1.43 -33.55
N LEU A 249 -7.71 -0.98 -33.27
CA LEU A 249 -8.90 -1.83 -33.23
C LEU A 249 -9.23 -2.45 -34.60
N ALA A 250 -8.90 -1.76 -35.70
CA ALA A 250 -9.03 -2.33 -37.05
C ALA A 250 -8.03 -3.47 -37.33
N LEU A 251 -6.91 -3.52 -36.60
CA LEU A 251 -5.89 -4.56 -36.70
C LEU A 251 -6.12 -5.70 -35.69
N ALA A 252 -6.66 -5.38 -34.51
CA ALA A 252 -7.06 -6.33 -33.48
C ALA A 252 -8.51 -6.04 -33.01
N PRO A 253 -9.52 -6.49 -33.78
CA PRO A 253 -10.92 -6.31 -33.39
C PRO A 253 -11.22 -6.99 -32.05
N GLY A 254 -11.94 -6.29 -31.17
CA GLY A 254 -12.30 -6.80 -29.85
C GLY A 254 -11.21 -6.67 -28.77
N ASP A 255 -10.06 -6.03 -29.05
CA ASP A 255 -9.07 -5.76 -28.01
C ASP A 255 -9.63 -4.78 -26.94
N PRO A 256 -9.76 -5.22 -25.66
CA PRO A 256 -10.41 -4.42 -24.62
C PRO A 256 -9.62 -3.16 -24.28
N ARG A 257 -8.28 -3.20 -24.34
CA ARG A 257 -7.44 -2.03 -24.07
C ARG A 257 -7.67 -0.95 -25.14
N LEU A 258 -7.78 -1.35 -26.40
CA LEU A 258 -8.05 -0.43 -27.51
C LEU A 258 -9.49 0.11 -27.52
N MET A 259 -10.47 -0.71 -27.12
CA MET A 259 -11.86 -0.27 -26.93
C MET A 259 -11.95 0.75 -25.80
N LEU A 260 -11.30 0.50 -24.66
CA LEU A 260 -11.23 1.43 -23.54
C LEU A 260 -10.56 2.76 -23.94
N LEU A 261 -9.43 2.72 -24.65
CA LEU A 261 -8.75 3.93 -25.16
C LEU A 261 -9.63 4.71 -26.13
N THR A 262 -10.45 4.02 -26.94
CA THR A 262 -11.42 4.67 -27.82
C THR A 262 -12.50 5.37 -26.99
N ALA A 263 -13.06 4.71 -25.97
CA ALA A 263 -14.04 5.30 -25.07
C ALA A 263 -13.47 6.53 -24.34
N GLN A 264 -12.29 6.41 -23.72
CA GLN A 264 -11.59 7.52 -23.05
C GLN A 264 -11.40 8.73 -23.98
N ALA A 265 -10.95 8.47 -25.23
CA ALA A 265 -10.78 9.53 -26.21
C ALA A 265 -12.11 10.19 -26.60
N GLU A 266 -13.19 9.43 -26.78
CA GLU A 266 -14.52 9.99 -27.10
C GLU A 266 -15.11 10.79 -25.92
N ILE A 267 -14.87 10.36 -24.67
CA ILE A 267 -15.30 11.08 -23.45
C ILE A 267 -14.60 12.44 -23.37
N ARG A 268 -13.27 12.49 -23.53
CA ARG A 268 -12.50 13.74 -23.55
C ARG A 268 -12.91 14.69 -24.67
N LEU A 269 -13.42 14.14 -25.78
CA LEU A 269 -13.95 14.93 -26.89
C LEU A 269 -15.39 15.41 -26.66
N GLY A 270 -16.06 14.98 -25.59
CA GLY A 270 -17.48 15.24 -25.34
C GLY A 270 -18.42 14.48 -26.28
N ASN A 271 -17.93 13.48 -27.02
CA ASN A 271 -18.74 12.68 -27.93
C ASN A 271 -19.45 11.54 -27.18
N LEU A 272 -20.33 11.89 -26.24
CA LEU A 272 -20.91 10.94 -25.29
C LEU A 272 -21.64 9.77 -25.96
N VAL A 273 -22.35 10.00 -27.06
CA VAL A 273 -23.03 8.90 -27.80
C VAL A 273 -22.02 7.87 -28.33
N ALA A 274 -20.87 8.31 -28.83
CA ALA A 274 -19.84 7.41 -29.34
C ALA A 274 -19.06 6.73 -28.20
N ALA A 275 -18.86 7.45 -27.09
CA ALA A 275 -18.29 6.89 -25.88
C ALA A 275 -19.18 5.78 -25.33
N GLU A 276 -20.49 6.02 -25.20
CA GLU A 276 -21.48 5.05 -24.73
C GLU A 276 -21.48 3.79 -25.60
N ALA A 277 -21.52 3.96 -26.94
CA ALA A 277 -21.43 2.82 -27.85
C ALA A 277 -20.13 2.01 -27.66
N SER A 278 -19.01 2.67 -27.37
CA SER A 278 -17.73 1.99 -27.12
C SER A 278 -17.71 1.27 -25.77
N THR A 279 -18.29 1.86 -24.74
CA THR A 279 -18.40 1.24 -23.41
C THR A 279 -19.41 0.09 -23.38
N ASP A 280 -20.50 0.20 -24.13
CA ASP A 280 -21.52 -0.83 -24.23
C ASP A 280 -20.97 -2.05 -24.98
N ALA A 281 -20.25 -1.83 -26.08
CA ALA A 281 -19.51 -2.91 -26.77
C ALA A 281 -18.48 -3.59 -25.85
N LEU A 282 -17.78 -2.82 -25.00
CA LEU A 282 -16.81 -3.38 -24.06
C LEU A 282 -17.48 -4.29 -23.02
N LEU A 283 -18.66 -3.91 -22.52
CA LEU A 283 -19.46 -4.73 -21.59
C LEU A 283 -20.00 -6.00 -22.26
N GLU A 284 -20.43 -5.89 -23.52
CA GLU A 284 -20.93 -7.03 -24.30
C GLU A 284 -19.81 -8.07 -24.59
N ASP A 285 -18.63 -7.61 -25.02
CA ASP A 285 -17.55 -8.50 -25.47
C ASP A 285 -16.71 -9.08 -24.31
N HIS A 286 -16.53 -8.33 -23.22
CA HIS A 286 -15.59 -8.69 -22.13
C HIS A 286 -16.27 -8.98 -20.80
N GLY A 287 -17.59 -9.11 -20.80
CA GLY A 287 -18.38 -9.50 -19.65
C GLY A 287 -18.92 -8.30 -18.89
N ASP A 288 -20.23 -8.31 -18.69
CA ASP A 288 -20.97 -7.28 -17.96
C ASP A 288 -20.82 -7.46 -16.43
N THR A 289 -19.60 -7.20 -15.93
CA THR A 289 -19.26 -7.33 -14.51
C THR A 289 -19.43 -6.03 -13.74
N SER A 290 -19.66 -6.15 -12.43
CA SER A 290 -19.76 -5.00 -11.52
C SER A 290 -18.48 -4.16 -11.52
N GLU A 291 -17.33 -4.81 -11.59
CA GLU A 291 -16.00 -4.19 -11.61
C GLU A 291 -15.81 -3.34 -12.87
N LEU A 292 -16.20 -3.86 -14.04
CA LEU A 292 -16.06 -3.15 -15.31
C LEU A 292 -17.01 -1.95 -15.37
N ARG A 293 -18.29 -2.13 -15.02
CA ARG A 293 -19.26 -1.02 -14.93
C ARG A 293 -18.77 0.10 -14.01
N LEU A 294 -18.20 -0.27 -12.86
CA LEU A 294 -17.67 0.68 -11.88
C LEU A 294 -16.45 1.44 -12.41
N ALA A 295 -15.52 0.74 -13.09
CA ALA A 295 -14.37 1.37 -13.72
C ALA A 295 -14.79 2.38 -14.81
N LEU A 296 -15.74 1.99 -15.66
CA LEU A 296 -16.28 2.86 -16.71
C LEU A 296 -17.07 4.05 -16.14
N ALA A 297 -17.83 3.85 -15.07
CA ALA A 297 -18.54 4.93 -14.40
C ALA A 297 -17.57 5.97 -13.82
N ARG A 298 -16.48 5.53 -13.16
CA ARG A 298 -15.44 6.44 -12.67
C ARG A 298 -14.79 7.24 -13.79
N LEU A 299 -14.52 6.60 -14.93
CA LEU A 299 -13.96 7.27 -16.10
C LEU A 299 -14.86 8.43 -16.58
N TYR A 300 -16.19 8.24 -16.62
CA TYR A 300 -17.11 9.33 -16.93
C TYR A 300 -17.13 10.43 -15.87
N LEU A 301 -17.04 10.07 -14.58
CA LEU A 301 -17.04 11.04 -13.47
C LEU A 301 -15.78 11.90 -13.44
N GLU A 302 -14.61 11.32 -13.68
CA GLU A 302 -13.33 12.05 -13.76
C GLU A 302 -13.34 13.13 -14.84
N GLU A 303 -14.07 12.89 -15.93
CA GLU A 303 -14.23 13.82 -17.05
C GLU A 303 -15.48 14.71 -16.93
N GLY A 304 -16.17 14.67 -15.79
CA GLY A 304 -17.31 15.55 -15.48
C GLY A 304 -18.64 15.17 -16.14
N HIS A 305 -18.84 13.89 -16.47
CA HIS A 305 -20.06 13.38 -17.14
C HIS A 305 -20.89 12.48 -16.19
N PRO A 306 -21.65 13.05 -15.24
CA PRO A 306 -22.39 12.27 -14.23
C PRO A 306 -23.53 11.41 -14.80
N ARG A 307 -24.16 11.83 -15.90
CA ARG A 307 -25.31 11.11 -16.48
C ARG A 307 -24.94 9.74 -17.06
N PRO A 308 -23.94 9.59 -17.96
CA PRO A 308 -23.49 8.28 -18.40
C PRO A 308 -22.96 7.41 -17.24
N ALA A 309 -22.30 8.02 -16.24
CA ALA A 309 -21.86 7.30 -15.05
C ALA A 309 -23.05 6.71 -14.27
N ARG A 310 -24.10 7.51 -14.03
CA ARG A 310 -25.35 7.05 -13.38
C ARG A 310 -25.98 5.89 -14.14
N ARG A 311 -26.04 5.95 -15.47
CA ARG A 311 -26.55 4.86 -16.34
C ARG A 311 -25.80 3.54 -16.12
N LEU A 312 -24.48 3.59 -15.95
CA LEU A 312 -23.65 2.40 -15.71
C LEU A 312 -23.80 1.83 -14.30
N LEU A 313 -24.03 2.69 -13.30
CA LEU A 313 -24.13 2.33 -11.88
C LEU A 313 -25.52 1.81 -11.49
N LEU A 314 -26.60 2.35 -12.06
CA LEU A 314 -27.98 1.97 -11.69
C LEU A 314 -28.27 0.47 -11.79
N PRO A 315 -27.85 -0.27 -12.85
CA PRO A 315 -28.07 -1.71 -12.95
C PRO A 315 -27.39 -2.54 -11.85
N LEU A 316 -26.38 -1.97 -11.18
CA LEU A 316 -25.70 -2.64 -10.06
C LEU A 316 -26.53 -2.61 -8.77
N ILE A 317 -27.55 -1.75 -8.69
CA ILE A 317 -28.50 -1.74 -7.58
C ILE A 317 -29.49 -2.89 -7.77
N GLY A 318 -29.53 -3.80 -6.79
CA GLY A 318 -30.49 -4.91 -6.76
C GLY A 318 -29.91 -6.27 -7.15
N GLY A 319 -28.62 -6.35 -7.49
CA GLY A 319 -27.89 -7.63 -7.56
C GLY A 319 -27.61 -8.21 -6.17
N ASP A 320 -27.23 -9.50 -6.10
CA ASP A 320 -27.03 -10.25 -4.85
C ASP A 320 -25.94 -9.61 -3.94
N ALA A 321 -25.03 -8.81 -4.49
CA ALA A 321 -24.06 -8.03 -3.72
C ALA A 321 -23.67 -6.72 -4.45
N THR A 322 -24.44 -5.64 -4.26
CA THR A 322 -24.06 -4.31 -4.76
C THR A 322 -22.79 -3.80 -4.07
N PRO A 323 -21.72 -3.42 -4.79
CA PRO A 323 -20.51 -2.88 -4.17
C PRO A 323 -20.82 -1.58 -3.40
N PRO A 324 -20.33 -1.39 -2.15
CA PRO A 324 -20.59 -0.19 -1.35
C PRO A 324 -20.25 1.13 -2.05
N LEU A 325 -19.24 1.11 -2.92
CA LEU A 325 -18.83 2.29 -3.70
C LEU A 325 -19.93 2.76 -4.67
N VAL A 326 -20.78 1.87 -5.18
CA VAL A 326 -21.88 2.24 -6.09
C VAL A 326 -22.82 3.23 -5.41
N PHE A 327 -23.22 2.96 -4.17
CA PHE A 327 -24.09 3.84 -3.40
C PHE A 327 -23.43 5.19 -3.09
N LEU A 328 -22.13 5.20 -2.78
CA LEU A 328 -21.39 6.43 -2.54
C LEU A 328 -21.31 7.30 -3.82
N LEU A 329 -21.02 6.69 -4.97
CA LEU A 329 -20.92 7.40 -6.26
C LEU A 329 -22.28 7.92 -6.72
N LEU A 330 -23.34 7.11 -6.64
CA LEU A 330 -24.69 7.55 -6.96
C LEU A 330 -25.18 8.66 -6.03
N GLY A 331 -24.81 8.59 -4.75
CA GLY A 331 -25.04 9.67 -3.79
C GLY A 331 -24.34 10.97 -4.21
N SER A 332 -23.06 10.92 -4.61
CA SER A 332 -22.31 12.10 -5.09
C SER A 332 -22.90 12.67 -6.37
N ILE A 333 -23.30 11.81 -7.31
CA ILE A 333 -23.96 12.26 -8.55
C ILE A 333 -25.27 12.98 -8.24
N ALA A 334 -26.10 12.40 -7.35
CA ALA A 334 -27.35 13.03 -6.94
C ALA A 334 -27.11 14.32 -6.15
N GLU A 335 -26.05 14.40 -5.35
CA GLU A 335 -25.62 15.59 -4.62
C GLU A 335 -25.26 16.73 -5.60
N GLU A 336 -24.41 16.45 -6.58
CA GLU A 336 -23.99 17.40 -7.62
C GLU A 336 -25.16 17.90 -8.48
N GLU A 337 -26.17 17.05 -8.73
CA GLU A 337 -27.37 17.41 -9.47
C GLU A 337 -28.45 18.09 -8.61
N GLY A 338 -28.20 18.29 -7.31
CA GLY A 338 -29.14 18.92 -6.36
C GLY A 338 -30.34 18.04 -5.98
N GLU A 339 -30.28 16.74 -6.26
CA GLU A 339 -31.33 15.78 -5.93
C GLU A 339 -31.22 15.30 -4.47
N VAL A 340 -31.49 16.20 -3.52
CA VAL A 340 -31.30 15.97 -2.07
C VAL A 340 -31.88 14.64 -1.59
N ASP A 341 -33.13 14.34 -1.92
CA ASP A 341 -33.78 13.14 -1.40
C ASP A 341 -33.21 11.85 -2.01
N ASN A 342 -32.77 11.87 -3.28
CA ASN A 342 -32.10 10.74 -3.91
C ASN A 342 -30.70 10.52 -3.34
N ALA A 343 -29.93 11.60 -3.13
CA ALA A 343 -28.61 11.53 -2.53
C ALA A 343 -28.68 10.91 -1.13
N LEU A 344 -29.65 11.34 -0.30
CA LEU A 344 -29.89 10.75 1.02
C LEU A 344 -30.27 9.27 0.94
N LEU A 345 -31.09 8.89 -0.04
CA LEU A 345 -31.47 7.50 -0.25
C LEU A 345 -30.23 6.66 -0.58
N TYR A 346 -29.37 7.11 -1.48
CA TYR A 346 -28.15 6.38 -1.85
C TYR A 346 -27.14 6.34 -0.71
N TYR A 347 -26.84 7.47 -0.06
CA TYR A 347 -25.92 7.47 1.06
C TYR A 347 -26.35 6.50 2.15
N ARG A 348 -27.65 6.48 2.51
CA ARG A 348 -28.20 5.52 3.50
C ARG A 348 -27.89 4.06 3.22
N GLN A 349 -27.79 3.67 1.94
CA GLN A 349 -27.51 2.29 1.54
C GLN A 349 -26.03 1.90 1.66
N VAL A 350 -25.12 2.85 1.87
CA VAL A 350 -23.71 2.54 2.15
C VAL A 350 -23.63 1.76 3.48
N PRO A 351 -23.17 0.50 3.47
CA PRO A 351 -23.06 -0.32 4.68
C PRO A 351 -21.94 0.17 5.60
N GLU A 352 -21.94 -0.33 6.84
CA GLU A 352 -20.83 -0.12 7.78
C GLU A 352 -19.50 -0.60 7.19
N GLY A 353 -18.45 0.20 7.37
CA GLY A 353 -17.13 -0.01 6.80
C GLY A 353 -16.42 1.30 6.50
N GLU A 354 -15.36 1.24 5.70
CA GLU A 354 -14.48 2.38 5.39
C GLU A 354 -15.25 3.63 4.89
N ARG A 355 -16.32 3.42 4.12
CA ARG A 355 -17.09 4.50 3.46
C ARG A 355 -18.34 4.93 4.22
N PHE A 356 -18.63 4.30 5.36
CA PHE A 356 -19.86 4.55 6.10
C PHE A 356 -19.93 5.99 6.61
N LEU A 357 -18.95 6.40 7.44
CA LEU A 357 -18.97 7.74 8.04
C LEU A 357 -18.92 8.84 6.99
N ILE A 358 -18.10 8.71 5.94
CA ILE A 358 -18.03 9.71 4.87
C ILE A 358 -19.38 9.88 4.17
N SER A 359 -20.15 8.81 3.97
CA SER A 359 -21.50 8.89 3.39
C SER A 359 -22.48 9.65 4.29
N ARG A 360 -22.38 9.45 5.62
CA ARG A 360 -23.23 10.13 6.62
C ARG A 360 -22.86 11.60 6.78
N ILE A 361 -21.57 11.92 6.72
CA ILE A 361 -21.06 13.29 6.69
C ILE A 361 -21.62 14.02 5.48
N ARG A 362 -21.49 13.46 4.27
CA ARG A 362 -22.03 14.07 3.04
C ARG A 362 -23.53 14.26 3.11
N ALA A 363 -24.28 13.22 3.48
CA ALA A 363 -25.74 13.31 3.66
C ALA A 363 -26.17 14.41 4.64
N ALA A 364 -25.50 14.51 5.80
CA ALA A 364 -25.86 15.48 6.82
C ALA A 364 -25.46 16.92 6.43
N ARG A 365 -24.28 17.12 5.81
CA ARG A 365 -23.85 18.42 5.28
C ARG A 365 -24.76 18.90 4.17
N MET A 366 -25.09 18.03 3.22
CA MET A 366 -26.02 18.35 2.14
C MET A 366 -27.38 18.84 2.66
N LEU A 367 -27.88 18.27 3.77
CA LEU A 367 -29.09 18.77 4.42
C LEU A 367 -28.89 20.16 5.04
N VAL A 368 -27.77 20.41 5.71
CA VAL A 368 -27.45 21.73 6.29
C VAL A 368 -27.29 22.79 5.20
N ASP A 369 -26.57 22.50 4.13
CA ASP A 369 -26.33 23.41 3.00
C ASP A 369 -27.62 23.79 2.25
N ASN A 370 -28.68 23.00 2.42
CA ASN A 370 -30.03 23.26 1.88
C ASN A 370 -30.99 23.81 2.96
N ASP A 371 -30.48 24.43 4.02
CA ASP A 371 -31.24 25.01 5.14
C ASP A 371 -32.13 24.01 5.92
N ARG A 372 -31.82 22.70 5.85
CA ARG A 372 -32.58 21.61 6.50
C ARG A 372 -31.87 21.04 7.73
N LEU A 373 -31.36 21.90 8.62
CA LEU A 373 -30.65 21.48 9.84
C LEU A 373 -31.47 20.49 10.70
N LEU A 374 -32.77 20.71 10.86
CA LEU A 374 -33.64 19.80 11.64
C LEU A 374 -33.73 18.40 11.02
N ASP A 375 -33.71 18.30 9.70
CA ASP A 375 -33.70 17.02 8.99
C ASP A 375 -32.34 16.34 9.14
N ALA A 376 -31.24 17.09 9.08
CA ALA A 376 -29.89 16.56 9.31
C ALA A 376 -29.78 15.91 10.69
N ARG A 377 -30.28 16.59 11.72
CA ARG A 377 -30.33 16.05 13.09
C ARG A 377 -31.23 14.83 13.22
N THR A 378 -32.40 14.88 12.59
CA THR A 378 -33.33 13.73 12.59
C THR A 378 -32.70 12.52 11.90
N PHE A 379 -32.04 12.75 10.77
CA PHE A 379 -31.28 11.75 10.03
C PHE A 379 -30.20 11.11 10.91
N LEU A 380 -29.29 11.91 11.48
CA LEU A 380 -28.21 11.40 12.34
C LEU A 380 -28.74 10.66 13.56
N ARG A 381 -29.84 11.12 14.16
CA ARG A 381 -30.50 10.39 15.26
C ARG A 381 -30.99 9.00 14.83
N ILE A 382 -31.59 8.88 13.65
CA ILE A 382 -32.04 7.58 13.12
C ILE A 382 -30.84 6.68 12.84
N GLU A 383 -29.76 7.23 12.26
CA GLU A 383 -28.55 6.46 11.96
C GLU A 383 -27.87 5.93 13.22
N ARG A 384 -27.80 6.72 14.30
CA ARG A 384 -27.29 6.25 15.61
C ARG A 384 -28.10 5.09 16.21
N LEU A 385 -29.42 5.07 15.98
CA LEU A 385 -30.27 3.98 16.46
C LEU A 385 -30.10 2.69 15.64
N ARG A 386 -29.66 2.80 14.38
CA ARG A 386 -29.42 1.67 13.48
C ARG A 386 -28.00 1.13 13.61
N HIS A 387 -27.05 2.01 13.90
CA HIS A 387 -25.62 1.74 13.86
C HIS A 387 -25.00 2.08 15.22
N GLU A 388 -25.30 1.26 16.24
CA GLU A 388 -24.91 1.51 17.63
C GLU A 388 -23.38 1.63 17.79
N ALA A 389 -22.62 0.82 17.06
CA ALA A 389 -21.16 0.85 17.08
C ALA A 389 -20.56 2.16 16.56
N ALA A 390 -21.22 2.82 15.59
CA ALA A 390 -20.80 4.10 15.03
C ALA A 390 -21.47 5.31 15.69
N ALA A 391 -22.27 5.07 16.74
CA ALA A 391 -23.08 6.12 17.34
C ALA A 391 -22.24 7.28 17.93
N PRO A 392 -21.12 7.04 18.64
CA PRO A 392 -20.26 8.11 19.15
C PRO A 392 -19.67 9.01 18.04
N GLU A 393 -19.26 8.43 16.92
CA GLU A 393 -18.73 9.16 15.76
C GLU A 393 -19.83 10.00 15.11
N LEU A 394 -21.04 9.46 15.00
CA LEU A 394 -22.21 10.20 14.51
C LEU A 394 -22.69 11.29 15.47
N VAL A 395 -22.47 11.16 16.79
CA VAL A 395 -22.65 12.27 17.75
C VAL A 395 -21.63 13.35 17.49
N SER A 396 -20.35 12.99 17.35
CA SER A 396 -19.26 13.93 17.08
C SER A 396 -19.54 14.75 15.82
N LEU A 397 -20.05 14.10 14.77
CA LEU A 397 -20.51 14.75 13.55
C LEU A 397 -21.68 15.73 13.79
N GLU A 398 -22.71 15.33 14.53
CA GLU A 398 -23.84 16.23 14.82
C GLU A 398 -23.41 17.45 15.64
N VAL A 399 -22.49 17.27 16.60
CA VAL A 399 -21.90 18.37 17.38
C VAL A 399 -21.19 19.36 16.46
N GLN A 400 -20.33 18.87 15.57
CA GLN A 400 -19.64 19.72 14.58
C GLN A 400 -20.62 20.51 13.71
N LEU A 401 -21.66 19.85 13.17
CA LEU A 401 -22.65 20.50 12.30
C LEU A 401 -23.46 21.57 13.06
N LEU A 402 -23.75 21.33 14.35
CA LEU A 402 -24.43 22.31 15.19
C LEU A 402 -23.53 23.53 15.46
N ASP A 403 -22.23 23.33 15.66
CA ASP A 403 -21.28 24.43 15.83
C ASP A 403 -21.14 25.26 14.55
N GLU A 404 -21.02 24.61 13.39
CA GLU A 404 -21.00 25.26 12.06
C GLU A 404 -22.29 26.08 11.83
N ALA A 405 -23.44 25.62 12.33
CA ALA A 405 -24.71 26.33 12.27
C ALA A 405 -24.91 27.38 13.39
N GLY A 406 -23.90 27.63 14.24
CA GLY A 406 -23.96 28.58 15.35
C GLY A 406 -24.85 28.15 16.54
N ALA A 407 -25.27 26.89 16.59
CA ALA A 407 -26.14 26.33 17.61
C ALA A 407 -25.37 25.69 18.78
N ARG A 408 -24.38 26.41 19.33
CA ARG A 408 -23.44 25.94 20.37
C ARG A 408 -24.15 25.30 21.57
N ASP A 409 -25.19 25.94 22.11
CA ASP A 409 -25.96 25.40 23.25
C ASP A 409 -26.58 24.02 22.98
N GLN A 410 -27.03 23.80 21.74
CA GLN A 410 -27.63 22.51 21.36
C GLN A 410 -26.57 21.42 21.22
N ALA A 411 -25.38 21.79 20.73
CA ALA A 411 -24.23 20.91 20.62
C ALA A 411 -23.74 20.47 22.01
N ASP A 412 -23.63 21.42 22.95
CA ASP A 412 -23.26 21.12 24.35
C ASP A 412 -24.30 20.23 25.03
N ALA A 413 -25.59 20.55 24.88
CA ALA A 413 -26.66 19.72 25.43
C ALA A 413 -26.67 18.30 24.83
N LEU A 414 -26.32 18.15 23.55
CA LEU A 414 -26.16 16.84 22.91
C LEU A 414 -24.98 16.10 23.51
N LEU A 415 -23.82 16.74 23.64
CA LEU A 415 -22.59 16.13 24.13
C LEU A 415 -22.75 15.62 25.57
N VAL A 416 -23.37 16.43 26.45
CA VAL A 416 -23.67 16.03 27.84
C VAL A 416 -24.53 14.78 27.90
N ARG A 417 -25.62 14.72 27.11
CA ARG A 417 -26.50 13.53 27.07
C ARG A 417 -25.76 12.31 26.50
N SER A 418 -24.97 12.51 25.44
CA SER A 418 -24.26 11.44 24.76
C SER A 418 -23.14 10.85 25.60
N ILE A 419 -22.43 11.64 26.41
CA ILE A 419 -21.42 11.13 27.35
C ILE A 419 -22.05 10.22 28.42
N ALA A 420 -23.27 10.55 28.88
CA ALA A 420 -24.01 9.70 29.80
C ALA A 420 -24.48 8.39 29.16
N GLN A 421 -24.85 8.44 27.87
CA GLN A 421 -25.27 7.27 27.10
C GLN A 421 -24.10 6.37 26.66
N TYR A 422 -22.97 6.97 26.32
CA TYR A 422 -21.77 6.32 25.82
C TYR A 422 -20.59 6.61 26.76
N PRO A 423 -20.60 6.07 28.00
CA PRO A 423 -19.57 6.35 29.00
C PRO A 423 -18.18 5.79 28.62
N ASP A 424 -18.09 5.06 27.52
CA ASP A 424 -16.85 4.45 27.05
C ASP A 424 -16.23 5.24 25.89
N ALA A 425 -16.98 6.18 25.30
CA ALA A 425 -16.54 7.02 24.19
C ALA A 425 -15.64 8.17 24.69
N THR A 426 -14.34 7.90 24.82
CA THR A 426 -13.33 8.89 25.24
C THR A 426 -13.29 10.11 24.33
N GLN A 427 -13.52 9.95 23.02
CA GLN A 427 -13.59 11.04 22.05
C GLN A 427 -14.66 12.09 22.40
N LEU A 428 -15.85 11.66 22.86
CA LEU A 428 -16.91 12.60 23.25
C LEU A 428 -16.54 13.38 24.51
N ARG A 429 -15.91 12.71 25.49
CA ARG A 429 -15.37 13.41 26.67
C ARG A 429 -14.26 14.37 26.30
N TYR A 430 -13.40 14.00 25.35
CA TYR A 430 -12.32 14.85 24.87
C TYR A 430 -12.88 16.12 24.22
N GLN A 431 -13.88 15.99 23.34
CA GLN A 431 -14.60 17.15 22.79
C GLN A 431 -15.20 18.05 23.88
N ARG A 432 -15.77 17.47 24.94
CA ARG A 432 -16.33 18.27 26.05
C ARG A 432 -15.23 18.98 26.84
N ALA A 433 -14.08 18.34 27.03
CA ALA A 433 -12.93 18.95 27.66
C ALA A 433 -12.41 20.16 26.86
N MET A 434 -12.30 20.02 25.54
CA MET A 434 -11.82 21.11 24.67
C MET A 434 -12.81 22.28 24.64
N ARG A 435 -14.12 22.02 24.65
CA ARG A 435 -15.12 23.08 24.79
C ARG A 435 -15.03 23.79 26.14
N ALA A 436 -14.84 23.05 27.23
CA ALA A 436 -14.62 23.64 28.55
C ALA A 436 -13.36 24.53 28.57
N TYR A 437 -12.29 24.14 27.88
CA TYR A 437 -11.10 24.98 27.69
C TYR A 437 -11.43 26.27 26.92
N GLU A 438 -12.14 26.18 25.79
CA GLU A 438 -12.58 27.36 25.03
C GLU A 438 -13.47 28.31 25.86
N ASP A 439 -14.30 27.75 26.74
CA ASP A 439 -15.16 28.52 27.65
C ASP A 439 -14.38 29.11 28.85
N GLY A 440 -13.09 28.79 29.01
CA GLY A 440 -12.25 29.18 30.13
C GLY A 440 -12.51 28.40 31.43
N ASP A 441 -13.31 27.32 31.39
CA ASP A 441 -13.58 26.44 32.51
C ASP A 441 -12.52 25.32 32.62
N LEU A 442 -11.34 25.71 33.11
CA LEU A 442 -10.20 24.82 33.29
C LEU A 442 -10.51 23.65 34.26
N VAL A 443 -11.40 23.86 35.23
CA VAL A 443 -11.77 22.83 36.21
C VAL A 443 -12.60 21.73 35.54
N ALA A 444 -13.58 22.11 34.72
CA ALA A 444 -14.36 21.14 33.95
C ALA A 444 -13.49 20.42 32.91
N MET A 445 -12.61 21.15 32.21
CA MET A 445 -11.64 20.60 31.27
C MET A 445 -10.79 19.50 31.93
N GLU A 446 -10.15 19.83 33.05
CA GLU A 446 -9.29 18.89 33.78
C GLU A 446 -10.09 17.67 34.26
N THR A 447 -11.29 17.89 34.79
CA THR A 447 -12.17 16.80 35.24
C THR A 447 -12.45 15.81 34.09
N HIS A 448 -12.76 16.31 32.90
CA HIS A 448 -13.02 15.47 31.74
C HIS A 448 -11.77 14.75 31.24
N LEU A 449 -10.62 15.41 31.17
CA LEU A 449 -9.37 14.77 30.73
C LEU A 449 -8.87 13.73 31.73
N ARG A 450 -8.96 13.98 33.04
CA ARG A 450 -8.62 12.98 34.06
C ARG A 450 -9.51 11.75 33.96
N ALA A 451 -10.81 11.94 33.73
CA ALA A 451 -11.72 10.81 33.51
C ALA A 451 -11.36 9.98 32.26
N ILE A 452 -10.78 10.60 31.22
CA ILE A 452 -10.23 9.87 30.08
C ILE A 452 -8.97 9.11 30.48
N ILE A 453 -8.01 9.76 31.15
CA ILE A 453 -6.73 9.15 31.55
C ILE A 453 -6.92 8.02 32.57
N GLU A 454 -7.89 8.13 33.48
CA GLU A 454 -8.22 7.07 34.44
C GLU A 454 -8.73 5.81 33.73
N ARG A 455 -9.49 5.98 32.65
CA ARG A 455 -10.06 4.88 31.88
C ARG A 455 -9.11 4.32 30.83
N ASP A 456 -8.36 5.21 30.18
CA ASP A 456 -7.39 4.94 29.13
C ASP A 456 -6.06 5.63 29.48
N PRO A 457 -5.23 5.00 30.34
CA PRO A 457 -3.98 5.59 30.81
C PRO A 457 -2.94 5.85 29.72
N ASP A 458 -3.12 5.24 28.54
CA ASP A 458 -2.24 5.36 27.39
C ASP A 458 -2.83 6.26 26.30
N ASN A 459 -3.83 7.09 26.65
CA ASN A 459 -4.38 8.09 25.74
C ASN A 459 -3.42 9.27 25.58
N ALA A 460 -2.52 9.19 24.60
CA ALA A 460 -1.51 10.23 24.34
C ALA A 460 -2.12 11.64 24.16
N ASN A 461 -3.28 11.74 23.51
CA ASN A 461 -3.94 13.02 23.28
C ASN A 461 -4.47 13.65 24.57
N ALA A 462 -5.11 12.88 25.45
CA ALA A 462 -5.61 13.39 26.74
C ALA A 462 -4.46 13.74 27.69
N LEU A 463 -3.40 12.91 27.74
CA LEU A 463 -2.19 13.20 28.49
C LEU A 463 -1.54 14.50 28.02
N ASN A 464 -1.37 14.66 26.71
CA ASN A 464 -0.80 15.86 26.12
C ASN A 464 -1.67 17.09 26.37
N ALA A 465 -2.98 17.01 26.12
CA ALA A 465 -3.88 18.14 26.29
C ALA A 465 -3.92 18.63 27.74
N LEU A 466 -3.95 17.72 28.72
CA LEU A 466 -3.90 18.09 30.14
C LEU A 466 -2.55 18.72 30.48
N GLY A 467 -1.45 18.03 30.14
CA GLY A 467 -0.12 18.52 30.47
C GLY A 467 0.21 19.87 29.80
N TYR A 468 -0.12 20.03 28.53
CA TYR A 468 0.03 21.29 27.79
C TYR A 468 -0.74 22.42 28.49
N THR A 469 -2.01 22.21 28.81
CA THR A 469 -2.83 23.22 29.47
C THR A 469 -2.26 23.63 30.83
N LEU A 470 -1.78 22.67 31.63
CA LEU A 470 -1.14 22.97 32.92
C LEU A 470 0.15 23.79 32.76
N ALA A 471 0.93 23.51 31.72
CA ALA A 471 2.12 24.30 31.39
C ALA A 471 1.73 25.70 30.90
N ASP A 472 0.73 25.79 30.02
CA ASP A 472 0.34 27.03 29.37
C ASP A 472 -0.33 28.03 30.31
N GLU A 473 -1.07 27.55 31.30
CA GLU A 473 -1.66 28.36 32.38
C GLU A 473 -0.63 28.80 33.44
N ASN A 474 0.65 28.43 33.28
CA ASN A 474 1.76 28.74 34.20
C ASN A 474 1.54 28.30 35.64
N LEU A 475 0.85 27.20 35.86
CA LEU A 475 0.58 26.74 37.22
C LEU A 475 1.87 26.20 37.84
N ALA A 476 2.65 27.07 38.48
CA ALA A 476 4.02 26.79 38.96
C ALA A 476 4.09 25.50 39.81
N ASP A 477 3.11 25.28 40.67
CA ASP A 477 3.01 24.10 41.53
C ASP A 477 2.65 22.80 40.78
N ARG A 478 2.38 22.89 39.47
CA ARG A 478 1.91 21.80 38.61
C ARG A 478 2.74 21.58 37.35
N LEU A 479 3.81 22.34 37.15
CA LEU A 479 4.69 22.18 35.98
C LEU A 479 5.37 20.80 35.97
N ASP A 480 5.66 20.21 37.13
CA ASP A 480 6.21 18.85 37.22
C ASP A 480 5.17 17.79 36.81
N GLU A 481 3.90 17.99 37.17
CA GLU A 481 2.79 17.15 36.70
C GLU A 481 2.63 17.29 35.18
N ALA A 482 2.61 18.53 34.68
CA ALA A 482 2.52 18.84 33.26
C ALA A 482 3.59 18.08 32.45
N ARG A 483 4.84 18.20 32.88
CA ARG A 483 5.97 17.51 32.25
C ARG A 483 5.81 16.00 32.28
N SER A 484 5.44 15.43 33.42
CA SER A 484 5.23 13.97 33.56
C SER A 484 4.16 13.45 32.60
N LEU A 485 3.04 14.18 32.44
CA LEU A 485 1.98 13.84 31.51
C LEU A 485 2.44 13.92 30.06
N ILE A 486 3.15 14.98 29.67
CA ILE A 486 3.62 15.18 28.29
C ILE A 486 4.72 14.17 27.95
N GLU A 487 5.67 13.88 28.86
CA GLU A 487 6.69 12.85 28.65
C GLU A 487 6.06 11.46 28.45
N ARG A 488 4.95 11.15 29.15
CA ARG A 488 4.17 9.93 28.88
C ARG A 488 3.54 9.97 27.50
N ALA A 489 2.91 11.07 27.11
CA ALA A 489 2.33 11.24 25.78
C ALA A 489 3.39 11.04 24.68
N HIS A 490 4.58 11.59 24.87
CA HIS A 490 5.71 11.46 23.94
C HIS A 490 6.19 10.01 23.82
N ARG A 491 6.25 9.25 24.91
CA ARG A 491 6.60 7.82 24.83
C ARG A 491 5.60 7.02 23.99
N LEU A 492 4.34 7.41 23.99
CA LEU A 492 3.27 6.75 23.24
C LEU A 492 3.23 7.19 21.77
N ALA A 493 3.58 8.45 21.50
CA ALA A 493 3.56 9.03 20.16
C ALA A 493 4.79 9.94 19.93
N PRO A 494 5.99 9.35 19.70
CA PRO A 494 7.26 10.09 19.72
C PRO A 494 7.44 11.10 18.59
N ASP A 495 6.75 10.88 17.47
CA ASP A 495 6.86 11.73 16.28
C ASP A 495 5.65 12.68 16.10
N ASN A 496 4.75 12.73 17.07
CA ASN A 496 3.59 13.63 17.01
C ASN A 496 4.03 15.09 17.23
N PRO A 497 3.86 15.99 16.25
CA PRO A 497 4.36 17.37 16.33
C PRO A 497 3.74 18.18 17.47
N ALA A 498 2.46 17.97 17.78
CA ALA A 498 1.79 18.68 18.88
C ALA A 498 2.34 18.26 20.26
N ILE A 499 2.78 17.01 20.40
CA ILE A 499 3.39 16.52 21.65
C ILE A 499 4.83 17.03 21.77
N LEU A 500 5.57 17.12 20.66
CA LEU A 500 6.89 17.72 20.62
C LEU A 500 6.83 19.22 20.99
N ASP A 501 5.82 19.92 20.49
CA ASP A 501 5.56 21.31 20.86
C ASP A 501 5.30 21.45 22.37
N SER A 502 4.37 20.68 22.92
CA SER A 502 4.09 20.66 24.36
C SER A 502 5.32 20.35 25.21
N LEU A 503 6.19 19.41 24.77
CA LEU A 503 7.43 19.10 25.48
C LEU A 503 8.35 20.31 25.52
N GLY A 504 8.55 20.96 24.38
CA GLY A 504 9.32 22.19 24.31
C GLY A 504 8.74 23.27 25.20
N TRP A 505 7.43 23.46 25.14
CA TRP A 505 6.71 24.45 25.93
C TRP A 505 6.87 24.22 27.43
N VAL A 506 6.67 23.00 27.93
CA VAL A 506 6.79 22.74 29.37
C VAL A 506 8.21 22.95 29.89
N TYR A 507 9.25 22.60 29.11
CA TYR A 507 10.64 22.91 29.50
C TYR A 507 10.89 24.42 29.61
N TYR A 508 10.38 25.20 28.64
CA TYR A 508 10.46 26.65 28.68
C TYR A 508 9.76 27.22 29.92
N ARG A 509 8.56 26.74 30.25
CA ARG A 509 7.79 27.18 31.43
C ARG A 509 8.45 26.77 32.75
N GLN A 510 9.22 25.67 32.76
CA GLN A 510 10.08 25.29 33.88
C GLN A 510 11.37 26.14 33.99
N GLY A 511 11.61 27.07 33.06
CA GLY A 511 12.77 27.95 33.06
C GLY A 511 14.01 27.36 32.38
N ASP A 512 13.86 26.34 31.55
CA ASP A 512 14.93 25.70 30.77
C ASP A 512 14.72 25.89 29.25
N PRO A 513 14.93 27.11 28.72
CA PRO A 513 14.77 27.38 27.29
C PRO A 513 15.79 26.64 26.42
N GLU A 514 16.97 26.29 26.95
CA GLU A 514 17.96 25.48 26.26
C GLU A 514 17.44 24.07 25.97
N ALA A 515 16.77 23.43 26.94
CA ALA A 515 16.14 22.14 26.74
C ALA A 515 14.91 22.21 25.83
N ALA A 516 14.15 23.33 25.87
CA ALA A 516 12.96 23.53 25.05
C ALA A 516 13.25 23.56 23.54
N LEU A 517 14.33 24.25 23.15
CA LEU A 517 14.63 24.58 21.76
C LEU A 517 14.62 23.39 20.78
N PRO A 518 15.35 22.27 21.01
CA PRO A 518 15.40 21.17 20.05
C PRO A 518 14.03 20.50 19.84
N TRP A 519 13.14 20.53 20.83
CA TRP A 519 11.79 19.99 20.70
C TRP A 519 10.92 20.85 19.80
N LEU A 520 10.93 22.17 20.02
CA LEU A 520 10.18 23.13 19.21
C LEU A 520 10.68 23.19 17.76
N GLU A 521 12.00 23.08 17.54
CA GLU A 521 12.57 23.01 16.18
C GLU A 521 12.07 21.77 15.43
N ARG A 522 12.00 20.61 16.10
CA ARG A 522 11.44 19.37 15.51
C ARG A 522 9.94 19.48 15.27
N ALA A 523 9.19 20.06 16.21
CA ALA A 523 7.76 20.28 16.05
C ALA A 523 7.47 21.16 14.83
N TRP A 524 8.16 22.30 14.69
CA TRP A 524 8.01 23.22 13.56
C TRP A 524 8.39 22.57 12.22
N ALA A 525 9.47 21.78 12.20
CA ALA A 525 9.90 21.08 10.99
C ALA A 525 8.86 20.04 10.52
N ALA A 526 8.20 19.36 11.47
CA ALA A 526 7.20 18.33 11.16
C ALA A 526 5.81 18.92 10.85
N MET A 527 5.39 19.94 11.59
CA MET A 527 4.12 20.64 11.40
C MET A 527 4.29 22.14 11.63
N PRO A 528 4.48 22.91 10.54
CA PRO A 528 4.60 24.35 10.69
C PRO A 528 3.22 24.98 10.96
N ASP A 529 2.91 25.15 12.24
CA ASP A 529 1.69 25.75 12.83
C ASP A 529 1.99 27.06 13.58
N GLN A 530 1.00 27.95 13.70
CA GLN A 530 1.19 29.28 14.30
C GLN A 530 1.53 29.26 15.79
N GLU A 531 1.00 28.32 16.57
CA GLU A 531 1.29 28.20 18.01
C GLU A 531 2.72 27.69 18.21
N VAL A 532 3.10 26.67 17.45
CA VAL A 532 4.47 26.12 17.44
C VAL A 532 5.49 27.20 17.06
N ALA A 533 5.17 28.01 16.05
CA ALA A 533 5.99 29.16 15.68
C ALA A 533 6.08 30.17 16.83
N ALA A 534 4.96 30.50 17.49
CA ALA A 534 4.95 31.46 18.59
C ALA A 534 5.84 31.00 19.76
N HIS A 535 5.70 29.74 20.20
CA HIS A 535 6.55 29.15 21.23
C HIS A 535 8.03 29.17 20.84
N LEU A 536 8.36 28.76 19.60
CA LEU A 536 9.74 28.73 19.12
C LEU A 536 10.36 30.13 19.05
N ILE A 537 9.62 31.13 18.55
CA ILE A 537 10.07 32.53 18.52
C ILE A 537 10.35 33.02 19.96
N GLU A 538 9.45 32.71 20.90
CA GLU A 538 9.58 33.12 22.29
C GLU A 538 10.83 32.51 22.95
N VAL A 539 11.07 31.22 22.76
CA VAL A 539 12.29 30.53 23.24
C VAL A 539 13.55 31.09 22.59
N LEU A 540 13.55 31.29 21.26
CA LEU A 540 14.69 31.88 20.55
C LEU A 540 15.00 33.29 21.07
N TRP A 541 13.97 34.07 21.39
CA TRP A 541 14.12 35.41 21.93
C TRP A 541 14.75 35.39 23.32
N GLN A 542 14.27 34.52 24.23
CA GLN A 542 14.83 34.39 25.58
C GLN A 542 16.30 33.94 25.55
N LEU A 543 16.66 33.04 24.63
CA LEU A 543 18.05 32.58 24.41
C LEU A 543 18.94 33.63 23.72
N GLY A 544 18.43 34.83 23.42
CA GLY A 544 19.19 35.89 22.75
C GLY A 544 19.43 35.66 21.26
N LYS A 545 18.79 34.64 20.65
CA LYS A 545 18.88 34.33 19.21
C LYS A 545 17.95 35.24 18.40
N ARG A 546 18.14 36.56 18.54
CA ARG A 546 17.21 37.61 18.07
C ARG A 546 16.99 37.62 16.56
N GLU A 547 18.02 37.36 15.76
CA GLU A 547 17.88 37.31 14.30
C GLU A 547 16.99 36.14 13.88
N ARG A 548 17.29 34.93 14.35
CA ARG A 548 16.46 33.73 14.09
C ARG A 548 15.00 33.89 14.53
N ALA A 549 14.77 34.54 15.68
CA ALA A 549 13.43 34.81 16.18
C ALA A 549 12.65 35.75 15.23
N ARG A 550 13.31 36.77 14.68
CA ARG A 550 12.69 37.73 13.73
C ARG A 550 12.45 37.11 12.36
N ASP A 551 13.40 36.34 11.85
CA ASP A 551 13.26 35.65 10.57
C ASP A 551 12.08 34.66 10.61
N LEU A 552 11.94 33.93 11.73
CA LEU A 552 10.82 33.01 11.93
C LEU A 552 9.49 33.76 12.11
N LEU A 553 9.48 34.90 12.82
CA LEU A 553 8.30 35.76 12.93
C LEU A 553 7.83 36.26 11.57
N GLU A 554 8.73 36.74 10.72
CA GLU A 554 8.41 37.19 9.36
C GLU A 554 7.84 36.01 8.54
N THR A 555 8.49 34.84 8.61
CA THR A 555 8.01 33.62 7.95
C THR A 555 6.60 33.24 8.40
N ALA A 556 6.33 33.25 9.71
CA ALA A 556 5.02 32.92 10.27
C ALA A 556 3.95 33.94 9.85
N GLN A 557 4.29 35.23 9.79
CA GLN A 557 3.36 36.28 9.34
C GLN A 557 2.96 36.14 7.87
N GLN A 558 3.91 35.72 7.02
CA GLN A 558 3.64 35.47 5.60
C GLN A 558 2.82 34.18 5.40
N ARG A 559 3.04 33.18 6.27
CA ARG A 559 2.41 31.86 6.15
C ARG A 559 0.97 31.81 6.64
N PHE A 560 0.63 32.53 7.70
CA PHE A 560 -0.66 32.39 8.39
C PHE A 560 -1.57 33.63 8.26
N ALA A 561 -2.84 33.38 7.91
CA ALA A 561 -3.93 34.36 7.94
C ALA A 561 -5.29 33.65 8.15
N PRO A 562 -6.05 33.94 9.24
CA PRO A 562 -5.70 34.80 10.38
C PRO A 562 -4.56 34.19 11.24
N ARG A 563 -3.98 34.99 12.16
CA ARG A 563 -2.77 34.62 12.93
C ARG A 563 -2.79 35.09 14.40
N PRO A 564 -3.83 34.74 15.18
CA PRO A 564 -4.01 35.21 16.55
C PRO A 564 -2.82 34.90 17.48
N ALA A 565 -2.18 33.72 17.36
CA ALA A 565 -1.06 33.33 18.21
C ALA A 565 0.14 34.27 18.06
N ILE A 566 0.45 34.61 16.80
CA ILE A 566 1.55 35.49 16.43
C ILE A 566 1.25 36.94 16.85
N GLU A 567 0.00 37.36 16.75
CA GLU A 567 -0.45 38.68 17.20
C GLU A 567 -0.34 38.79 18.73
N ALA A 568 -0.84 37.80 19.47
CA ALA A 568 -0.72 37.73 20.92
C ALA A 568 0.74 37.71 21.39
N LEU A 569 1.63 36.99 20.68
CA LEU A 569 3.06 37.00 20.97
C LEU A 569 3.68 38.39 20.81
N ARG A 570 3.32 39.14 19.76
CA ARG A 570 3.82 40.50 19.54
C ARG A 570 3.35 41.46 20.61
N ASP A 571 2.11 41.31 21.07
CA ASP A 571 1.59 42.12 22.17
C ASP A 571 2.33 41.83 23.48
N ARG A 572 2.69 40.56 23.73
CA ARG A 572 3.52 40.16 24.88
C ARG A 572 4.99 40.60 24.76
N LEU A 573 5.55 40.58 23.55
CA LEU A 573 6.95 40.91 23.25
C LEU A 573 7.09 41.98 22.14
N PRO A 574 6.77 43.26 22.41
CA PRO A 574 6.79 44.31 21.38
C PRO A 574 8.14 44.49 20.69
N ALA A 575 9.24 44.22 21.40
CA ALA A 575 10.62 44.33 20.91
C ALA A 575 11.00 43.32 19.80
N LEU A 576 10.13 42.34 19.52
CA LEU A 576 10.27 41.46 18.36
C LEU A 576 10.17 42.23 17.05
N THR A 577 9.40 43.32 17.03
CA THR A 577 9.25 44.20 15.86
C THR A 577 10.34 45.30 15.93
N PRO A 578 11.06 45.59 14.83
CA PRO A 578 12.12 46.61 14.81
C PRO A 578 11.64 48.03 15.11
#